data_AF-A0A4P5NRL7-F1
#
_entry.id   AF-A0A4P5NRL7-F1
#
_cell.length_a   1.000
_cell.length_b   1.000
_cell.length_c   1.000
_cell.angle_alpha   90.00
_cell.angle_beta   90.00
_cell.angle_gamma   90.00
#
_symmetry.space_group_name_H-M   'P 1'
#
loop_
_entity.id
_entity.type
_entity.pdbx_description
1 polymer ?
#
loop_
_entity_poly.entity_id
_entity_poly.type
_entity_poly.pdbx_seq_one_letter_code
_entity_poly.pdbx_strand_id
1 'polypeptide(L)'
;MQLAIASNTVSEASRDIMPTSGTPGWLTDGNPATGVPASGDAACNMNMIMAEIIQPILDAGLTLDATDWGQLSAAIKILIQKGITAADLVALDQIACQQGTNGYLKIPVSATQSILIQWGTFTGVTDNGPTNGIYECSAGIVVSWPIAFSTLFIALAGNATDVTGYGQQEQAWIWSSNVSGGKFSVACRTQNATMTGSYIAIGMA
;
A
#
# COMPACT_ATOMS: atom_id res chain seq x y z
N MET A 1 -14.80 27.44 15.15
CA MET A 1 -16.04 28.20 15.45
C MET A 1 -16.46 27.85 16.88
N GLN A 2 -16.99 28.78 17.66
CA GLN A 2 -17.53 28.51 19.00
C GLN A 2 -19.07 28.51 18.95
N LEU A 3 -19.72 27.91 19.95
CA LEU A 3 -21.19 27.92 20.08
C LEU A 3 -21.73 29.36 20.23
N ALA A 4 -23.03 29.54 19.98
CA ALA A 4 -23.69 30.83 20.14
C ALA A 4 -23.60 31.32 21.60
N ILE A 5 -23.17 32.57 21.79
CA ILE A 5 -23.15 33.25 23.10
C ILE A 5 -24.23 34.33 23.07
N ALA A 6 -25.43 33.97 23.52
CA ALA A 6 -26.60 34.85 23.55
C ALA A 6 -27.55 34.45 24.70
N SER A 7 -28.48 35.34 25.06
CA SER A 7 -29.59 35.00 25.95
C SER A 7 -30.45 33.88 25.34
N ASN A 8 -31.04 33.04 26.19
CA ASN A 8 -31.90 31.91 25.80
C ASN A 8 -31.19 30.76 25.07
N THR A 9 -29.90 30.53 25.34
CA THR A 9 -29.20 29.30 24.94
C THR A 9 -29.35 28.21 26.00
N VAL A 10 -29.30 26.94 25.56
CA VAL A 10 -29.41 25.76 26.42
C VAL A 10 -28.13 24.94 26.37
N SER A 11 -27.94 24.05 27.34
CA SER A 11 -26.85 23.09 27.34
C SER A 11 -27.01 22.05 26.22
N GLU A 12 -25.93 21.35 25.89
CA GLU A 12 -25.95 20.30 24.88
C GLU A 12 -26.99 19.21 25.15
N ALA A 13 -27.24 18.87 26.42
CA ALA A 13 -28.20 17.85 26.83
C ALA A 13 -29.66 18.27 26.67
N SER A 14 -29.92 19.58 26.55
CA SER A 14 -31.26 20.17 26.43
C SER A 14 -31.51 20.79 25.07
N ARG A 15 -30.60 20.61 24.11
CA ARG A 15 -30.75 21.08 22.74
C ARG A 15 -31.92 20.39 22.04
N ASP A 16 -32.49 21.08 21.06
CA ASP A 16 -33.48 20.48 20.17
C ASP A 16 -32.84 19.34 19.36
N ILE A 17 -33.51 18.20 19.31
CA ILE A 17 -33.12 17.02 18.53
C ILE A 17 -34.20 16.72 17.49
N MET A 18 -33.79 16.13 16.36
CA MET A 18 -34.74 15.68 15.35
C MET A 18 -35.74 14.70 15.97
N PRO A 19 -37.05 14.81 15.64
CA PRO A 19 -38.05 13.85 16.12
C PRO A 19 -37.67 12.42 15.78
N THR A 20 -37.85 11.50 16.72
CA THR A 20 -37.55 10.06 16.53
C THR A 20 -38.68 9.29 15.85
N SER A 21 -39.78 9.96 15.52
CA SER A 21 -40.96 9.39 14.87
C SER A 21 -41.37 10.21 13.66
N GLY A 22 -42.03 9.56 12.68
CA GLY A 22 -42.44 10.18 11.42
C GLY A 22 -41.80 9.51 10.20
N THR A 23 -42.26 9.89 9.01
CA THR A 23 -41.66 9.45 7.74
C THR A 23 -40.80 10.61 7.20
N PRO A 24 -39.50 10.39 6.92
CA PRO A 24 -38.66 11.40 6.29
C PRO A 24 -39.25 11.89 4.96
N GLY A 25 -39.15 13.18 4.69
CA GLY A 25 -39.72 13.79 3.48
C GLY A 25 -39.14 15.17 3.18
N TRP A 26 -39.48 15.69 2.01
CA TRP A 26 -39.12 17.03 1.57
C TRP A 26 -40.11 18.07 2.11
N LEU A 27 -39.64 19.27 2.37
CA LEU A 27 -40.50 20.40 2.74
C LEU A 27 -41.35 20.81 1.53
N THR A 28 -42.53 21.37 1.79
CA THR A 28 -43.47 21.84 0.76
C THR A 28 -44.06 23.19 1.17
N ASP A 29 -44.24 24.10 0.22
CA ASP A 29 -44.97 25.36 0.45
C ASP A 29 -46.50 25.14 0.53
N GLY A 30 -46.94 23.88 0.48
CA GLY A 30 -48.33 23.46 0.53
C GLY A 30 -49.03 23.62 -0.81
N ASN A 31 -50.18 22.98 -0.93
CA ASN A 31 -51.10 23.16 -2.03
C ASN A 31 -52.54 23.00 -1.50
N PRO A 32 -53.25 24.11 -1.25
CA PRO A 32 -54.62 24.08 -0.76
C PRO A 32 -55.59 23.34 -1.70
N ALA A 33 -55.36 23.39 -3.02
CA ALA A 33 -56.23 22.74 -3.99
C ALA A 33 -56.16 21.21 -3.92
N THR A 34 -55.04 20.66 -3.46
CA THR A 34 -54.85 19.22 -3.23
C THR A 34 -54.86 18.86 -1.74
N GLY A 35 -55.21 19.81 -0.86
CA GLY A 35 -55.25 19.63 0.59
C GLY A 35 -53.88 19.36 1.23
N VAL A 36 -52.77 19.71 0.58
CA VAL A 36 -51.42 19.52 1.12
C VAL A 36 -51.07 20.71 2.00
N PRO A 37 -50.87 20.55 3.32
CA PRO A 37 -50.46 21.63 4.20
C PRO A 37 -49.03 22.09 3.89
N ALA A 38 -48.75 23.38 4.10
CA ALA A 38 -47.40 23.90 4.01
C ALA A 38 -46.55 23.46 5.21
N SER A 39 -45.25 23.28 4.96
CA SER A 39 -44.23 23.20 6.00
C SER A 39 -44.03 24.57 6.66
N GLY A 40 -43.52 24.60 7.89
CA GLY A 40 -43.31 25.84 8.64
C GLY A 40 -42.21 26.74 8.08
N ASP A 41 -41.27 26.17 7.31
CA ASP A 41 -40.11 26.85 6.75
C ASP A 41 -40.19 26.98 5.22
N ALA A 42 -39.42 27.92 4.67
CA ALA A 42 -39.33 28.14 3.22
C ALA A 42 -38.78 26.89 2.50
N ALA A 43 -39.65 26.18 1.78
CA ALA A 43 -39.36 24.83 1.32
C ALA A 43 -38.19 24.76 0.35
N CYS A 44 -38.12 25.68 -0.62
CA CYS A 44 -37.09 25.64 -1.66
C CYS A 44 -35.66 25.77 -1.11
N ASN A 45 -35.44 26.72 -0.20
CA ASN A 45 -34.12 26.98 0.36
C ASN A 45 -33.66 25.85 1.29
N MET A 46 -34.56 25.38 2.14
CA MET A 46 -34.23 24.29 3.07
C MET A 46 -34.03 22.97 2.33
N ASN A 47 -34.84 22.67 1.31
CA ASN A 47 -34.63 21.48 0.48
C ASN A 47 -33.27 21.53 -0.26
N MET A 48 -32.87 22.68 -0.78
CA MET A 48 -31.54 22.86 -1.38
C MET A 48 -30.42 22.57 -0.37
N ILE A 49 -30.47 23.16 0.81
CA ILE A 49 -29.46 22.95 1.86
C ILE A 49 -29.43 21.47 2.30
N MET A 50 -30.59 20.84 2.48
CA MET A 50 -30.67 19.41 2.81
C MET A 50 -30.03 18.55 1.73
N ALA A 51 -30.34 18.80 0.45
CA ALA A 51 -29.76 18.05 -0.67
C ALA A 51 -28.23 18.15 -0.70
N GLU A 52 -27.69 19.36 -0.56
CA GLU A 52 -26.23 19.61 -0.56
C GLU A 52 -25.50 18.94 0.62
N ILE A 53 -26.15 18.79 1.77
CA ILE A 53 -25.57 18.13 2.96
C ILE A 53 -25.70 16.60 2.86
N ILE A 54 -26.83 16.11 2.35
CA ILE A 54 -27.11 14.67 2.22
C ILE A 54 -26.20 14.03 1.18
N GLN A 55 -25.98 14.68 0.04
CA GLN A 55 -25.26 14.09 -1.08
C GLN A 55 -23.83 13.62 -0.70
N PRO A 56 -22.99 14.43 -0.02
CA PRO A 56 -21.66 13.97 0.42
C PRO A 56 -21.70 12.78 1.38
N ILE A 57 -22.74 12.66 2.22
CA ILE A 57 -22.90 11.54 3.15
C ILE A 57 -23.20 10.25 2.37
N LEU A 58 -24.09 10.34 1.37
CA LEU A 58 -24.41 9.21 0.49
C LEU A 58 -23.22 8.82 -0.39
N ASP A 59 -22.48 9.77 -0.94
CA ASP A 59 -21.28 9.53 -1.75
C ASP A 59 -20.15 8.88 -0.93
N ALA A 60 -20.06 9.21 0.36
CA ALA A 60 -19.20 8.52 1.31
C ALA A 60 -19.62 7.07 1.56
N GLY A 61 -20.84 6.68 1.19
CA GLY A 61 -21.42 5.35 1.42
C GLY A 61 -21.99 5.17 2.83
N LEU A 62 -22.26 6.27 3.52
CA LEU A 62 -22.89 6.26 4.84
C LEU A 62 -24.43 6.26 4.69
N THR A 63 -25.11 5.67 5.67
CA THR A 63 -26.57 5.75 5.78
C THR A 63 -26.95 6.95 6.64
N LEU A 64 -27.97 7.70 6.24
CA LEU A 64 -28.45 8.85 6.99
C LEU A 64 -28.98 8.41 8.37
N ASP A 65 -28.50 9.05 9.43
CA ASP A 65 -28.94 8.83 10.81
C ASP A 65 -29.07 10.17 11.52
N ALA A 66 -30.31 10.51 11.89
CA ALA A 66 -30.63 11.77 12.55
C ALA A 66 -30.08 11.89 13.99
N THR A 67 -29.59 10.79 14.56
CA THR A 67 -28.97 10.76 15.89
C THR A 67 -27.45 11.01 15.84
N ASP A 68 -26.83 10.89 14.66
CA ASP A 68 -25.40 11.11 14.46
C ASP A 68 -25.12 12.51 13.90
N TRP A 69 -24.64 13.39 14.78
CA TRP A 69 -24.35 14.79 14.44
C TRP A 69 -22.93 14.96 13.84
N GLY A 70 -22.18 13.86 13.73
CA GLY A 70 -20.86 13.80 13.13
C GLY A 70 -20.84 13.31 11.69
N GLN A 71 -21.98 12.91 11.10
CA GLN A 71 -22.04 12.25 9.79
C GLN A 71 -21.34 13.01 8.67
N LEU A 72 -21.59 14.31 8.55
CA LEU A 72 -20.94 15.12 7.51
C LEU A 72 -19.42 15.14 7.68
N SER A 73 -18.93 15.21 8.92
CA SER A 73 -17.49 15.19 9.20
C SER A 73 -16.87 13.81 8.90
N ALA A 74 -17.59 12.72 9.19
CA ALA A 74 -17.18 11.36 8.86
C ALA A 74 -17.17 11.16 7.34
N ALA A 75 -18.19 11.64 6.65
CA ALA A 75 -18.30 11.61 5.20
C ALA A 75 -17.13 12.34 4.53
N ILE A 76 -16.79 13.55 4.97
CA ILE A 76 -15.64 14.31 4.45
C ILE A 76 -14.34 13.54 4.65
N LYS A 77 -14.11 12.94 5.83
CA LYS A 77 -12.90 12.12 6.07
C LYS A 77 -12.82 10.94 5.10
N ILE A 78 -13.93 10.25 4.88
CA ILE A 78 -14.01 9.13 3.94
C ILE A 78 -13.79 9.63 2.50
N LEU A 79 -14.41 10.73 2.10
CA LEU A 79 -14.26 11.28 0.75
C LEU A 79 -12.83 11.75 0.46
N ILE A 80 -12.12 12.30 1.45
CA ILE A 80 -10.69 12.62 1.33
C ILE A 80 -9.86 11.36 1.10
N GLN A 81 -10.17 10.27 1.82
CA GLN A 81 -9.52 8.97 1.62
C GLN A 81 -9.87 8.35 0.25
N LYS A 82 -11.14 8.47 -0.17
CA LYS A 82 -11.63 8.05 -1.50
C LYS A 82 -11.18 8.96 -2.64
N GLY A 83 -10.60 10.13 -2.36
CA GLY A 83 -9.93 10.98 -3.33
C GLY A 83 -8.75 10.26 -4.00
N ILE A 84 -8.32 9.13 -3.43
CA ILE A 84 -7.60 8.06 -4.11
C ILE A 84 -8.64 7.31 -4.97
N THR A 85 -8.66 7.60 -6.27
CA THR A 85 -9.58 6.94 -7.20
C THR A 85 -9.30 5.44 -7.29
N ALA A 86 -10.23 4.67 -7.83
CA ALA A 86 -9.97 3.25 -8.16
C ALA A 86 -8.76 3.10 -9.11
N ALA A 87 -8.46 4.09 -9.95
CA ALA A 87 -7.26 4.10 -10.78
C ALA A 87 -5.97 4.29 -9.96
N ASP A 88 -6.02 5.12 -8.91
CA ASP A 88 -4.90 5.29 -7.97
C ASP A 88 -4.70 4.04 -7.08
N LEU A 89 -5.80 3.34 -6.75
CA LEU A 89 -5.76 2.03 -6.10
C LEU A 89 -5.23 0.92 -7.02
N VAL A 90 -5.56 0.93 -8.31
CA VAL A 90 -4.98 0.00 -9.30
C VAL A 90 -3.48 0.25 -9.46
N ALA A 91 -3.01 1.50 -9.38
CA ALA A 91 -1.58 1.79 -9.38
C ALA A 91 -0.86 1.26 -8.12
N LEU A 92 -1.53 1.25 -6.97
CA LEU A 92 -1.00 0.66 -5.73
C LEU A 92 -1.11 -0.87 -5.69
N ASP A 93 -2.18 -1.45 -6.23
CA ASP A 93 -2.40 -2.91 -6.35
C ASP A 93 -1.42 -3.55 -7.36
N GLN A 94 -0.93 -2.76 -8.32
CA GLN A 94 0.15 -3.16 -9.22
C GLN A 94 1.56 -3.07 -8.59
N ILE A 95 1.72 -2.32 -7.49
CA ILE A 95 2.95 -2.38 -6.69
C ILE A 95 2.90 -3.65 -5.84
N ALA A 96 3.35 -4.76 -6.43
CA ALA A 96 3.43 -6.03 -5.73
C ALA A 96 4.76 -6.17 -5.01
N CYS A 97 4.75 -6.64 -3.76
CA CYS A 97 5.98 -6.98 -3.06
C CYS A 97 5.87 -8.35 -2.37
N GLN A 98 6.99 -9.07 -2.35
CA GLN A 98 7.19 -10.22 -1.47
C GLN A 98 8.31 -9.84 -0.50
N GLN A 99 7.96 -9.72 0.78
CA GLN A 99 8.93 -9.48 1.85
C GLN A 99 9.61 -10.80 2.26
N GLY A 100 10.77 -10.68 2.91
CA GLY A 100 11.52 -11.81 3.44
C GLY A 100 12.96 -11.86 2.94
N THR A 101 13.66 -12.94 3.29
CA THR A 101 15.07 -13.17 2.92
C THR A 101 15.24 -13.19 1.41
N ASN A 102 14.33 -13.84 0.68
CA ASN A 102 14.24 -13.81 -0.78
C ASN A 102 12.94 -13.11 -1.16
N GLY A 103 13.04 -11.98 -1.85
CA GLY A 103 11.92 -11.10 -2.06
C GLY A 103 12.01 -10.28 -3.34
N TYR A 104 10.95 -9.55 -3.61
CA TYR A 104 10.89 -8.65 -4.74
C TYR A 104 10.00 -7.45 -4.46
N LEU A 105 10.25 -6.39 -5.24
CA LEU A 105 9.37 -5.25 -5.45
C LEU A 105 9.12 -5.12 -6.95
N LYS A 106 7.85 -5.15 -7.34
CA LYS A 106 7.37 -4.91 -8.69
C LYS A 106 6.79 -3.50 -8.73
N ILE A 107 7.34 -2.65 -9.59
CA ILE A 107 6.93 -1.25 -9.75
C ILE A 107 6.33 -1.11 -11.16
N PRO A 108 5.03 -0.83 -11.29
CA PRO A 108 4.41 -0.63 -12.59
C PRO A 108 5.00 0.62 -13.27
N VAL A 109 5.32 0.49 -14.55
CA VAL A 109 5.75 1.60 -15.42
C VAL A 109 4.66 1.91 -16.46
N SER A 110 3.83 0.91 -16.79
CA SER A 110 2.63 1.04 -17.60
C SER A 110 1.60 -0.02 -17.21
N ALA A 111 0.45 -0.04 -17.88
CA ALA A 111 -0.58 -1.06 -17.66
C ALA A 111 -0.09 -2.50 -17.94
N THR A 112 1.00 -2.68 -18.67
CA THR A 112 1.52 -4.01 -19.09
C THR A 112 2.98 -4.24 -18.76
N GLN A 113 3.70 -3.23 -18.25
CA GLN A 113 5.12 -3.33 -17.96
C GLN A 113 5.41 -2.91 -16.54
N SER A 114 6.36 -3.61 -15.91
CA SER A 114 6.85 -3.24 -14.59
C SER A 114 8.36 -3.42 -14.51
N ILE A 115 9.01 -2.58 -13.72
CA ILE A 115 10.37 -2.83 -13.27
C ILE A 115 10.28 -3.78 -12.08
N LEU A 116 11.10 -4.82 -12.07
CA LEU A 116 11.31 -5.72 -10.96
C LEU A 116 12.66 -5.43 -10.31
N ILE A 117 12.65 -5.32 -8.99
CA ILE A 117 13.85 -5.34 -8.16
C ILE A 117 13.70 -6.56 -7.25
N GLN A 118 14.62 -7.51 -7.34
CA GLN A 118 14.59 -8.76 -6.57
C GLN A 118 15.84 -8.85 -5.71
N TRP A 119 15.70 -9.39 -4.51
CA TRP A 119 16.82 -9.64 -3.59
C TRP A 119 16.75 -11.05 -3.02
N GLY A 120 17.88 -11.50 -2.52
CA GLY A 120 17.93 -12.80 -1.86
C GLY A 120 19.30 -13.12 -1.29
N THR A 121 19.42 -14.34 -0.79
CA THR A 121 20.68 -14.90 -0.31
C THR A 121 21.01 -16.20 -1.02
N PHE A 122 22.29 -16.54 -1.02
CA PHE A 122 22.80 -17.82 -1.50
C PHE A 122 23.83 -18.35 -0.53
N THR A 123 23.85 -19.66 -0.31
CA THR A 123 24.81 -20.30 0.62
C THR A 123 25.56 -21.40 -0.10
N GLY A 124 26.87 -21.44 0.10
CA GLY A 124 27.73 -22.47 -0.44
C GLY A 124 28.87 -22.78 0.51
N VAL A 125 29.66 -23.77 0.12
CA VAL A 125 30.83 -24.24 0.87
C VAL A 125 32.05 -24.09 -0.02
N THR A 126 33.12 -23.49 0.51
CA THR A 126 34.40 -23.40 -0.21
C THR A 126 35.01 -24.78 -0.41
N ASP A 127 35.69 -24.99 -1.53
CA ASP A 127 36.22 -26.30 -1.89
C ASP A 127 37.53 -26.65 -1.15
N ASN A 128 38.17 -27.75 -1.58
CA ASN A 128 39.42 -28.28 -1.05
C ASN A 128 40.66 -27.85 -1.89
N GLY A 129 40.47 -27.13 -3.01
CA GLY A 129 41.52 -26.90 -4.00
C GLY A 129 41.81 -25.41 -4.16
N PRO A 130 42.69 -24.81 -3.32
CA PRO A 130 42.85 -23.37 -3.33
C PRO A 130 43.62 -22.90 -4.57
N THR A 131 43.20 -21.77 -5.11
CA THR A 131 44.00 -21.00 -6.07
C THR A 131 44.68 -19.86 -5.33
N ASN A 132 46.02 -19.86 -5.27
CA ASN A 132 46.79 -18.86 -4.51
C ASN A 132 46.35 -18.70 -3.04
N GLY A 133 45.94 -19.80 -2.41
CA GLY A 133 45.48 -19.82 -1.00
C GLY A 133 44.05 -19.32 -0.80
N ILE A 134 43.26 -19.14 -1.86
CA ILE A 134 41.84 -18.79 -1.81
C ILE A 134 41.04 -20.02 -2.25
N TYR A 135 40.12 -20.48 -1.40
CA TYR A 135 39.21 -21.58 -1.66
C TYR A 135 37.88 -21.02 -2.15
N GLU A 136 37.40 -21.50 -3.28
CA GLU A 136 36.19 -20.99 -3.93
C GLU A 136 35.07 -22.02 -3.86
N CYS A 137 33.82 -21.58 -3.97
CA CYS A 137 32.71 -22.48 -4.26
C CYS A 137 32.66 -22.77 -5.77
N SER A 138 33.63 -23.53 -6.28
CA SER A 138 33.87 -23.73 -7.73
C SER A 138 32.71 -24.38 -8.50
N ALA A 139 31.84 -25.13 -7.80
CA ALA A 139 30.63 -25.68 -8.41
C ALA A 139 29.61 -24.58 -8.80
N GLY A 140 29.69 -23.43 -8.12
CA GLY A 140 28.77 -22.30 -8.17
C GLY A 140 27.39 -22.61 -7.59
N ILE A 141 26.77 -21.58 -7.03
CA ILE A 141 25.53 -21.64 -6.28
C ILE A 141 24.41 -21.12 -7.17
N VAL A 142 23.50 -22.00 -7.55
CA VAL A 142 22.37 -21.66 -8.43
C VAL A 142 21.24 -21.08 -7.60
N VAL A 143 20.76 -19.91 -8.00
CA VAL A 143 19.62 -19.21 -7.40
C VAL A 143 18.55 -19.01 -8.45
N SER A 144 17.32 -19.39 -8.13
CA SER A 144 16.14 -19.01 -8.90
C SER A 144 15.61 -17.67 -8.40
N TRP A 145 15.27 -16.78 -9.34
CA TRP A 145 14.59 -15.54 -8.97
C TRP A 145 13.19 -15.85 -8.42
N PRO A 146 12.71 -15.11 -7.40
CA PRO A 146 11.32 -15.20 -6.95
C PRO A 146 10.31 -15.14 -8.09
N ILE A 147 10.55 -14.27 -9.09
CA ILE A 147 9.77 -14.15 -10.32
C ILE A 147 10.74 -14.09 -11.51
N ALA A 148 10.41 -14.74 -12.62
CA ALA A 148 11.20 -14.59 -13.85
C ALA A 148 11.03 -13.18 -14.44
N PHE A 149 12.14 -12.58 -14.86
CA PHE A 149 12.12 -11.35 -15.64
C PHE A 149 11.69 -11.65 -17.09
N SER A 150 11.06 -10.71 -17.79
CA SER A 150 10.98 -10.75 -19.26
C SER A 150 12.27 -10.25 -19.91
N THR A 151 12.98 -9.35 -19.23
CA THR A 151 14.33 -8.88 -19.61
C THR A 151 15.12 -8.59 -18.35
N LEU A 152 16.30 -9.20 -18.18
CA LEU A 152 17.21 -8.89 -17.08
C LEU A 152 18.14 -7.75 -17.50
N PHE A 153 18.23 -6.70 -16.69
CA PHE A 153 19.19 -5.62 -16.91
C PHE A 153 20.51 -5.91 -16.22
N ILE A 154 20.44 -6.30 -14.94
CA ILE A 154 21.62 -6.56 -14.13
C ILE A 154 21.30 -7.50 -12.98
N ALA A 155 22.27 -8.33 -12.61
CA ALA A 155 22.29 -9.06 -11.34
C ALA A 155 23.66 -8.84 -10.69
N LEU A 156 23.65 -8.53 -9.41
CA LEU A 156 24.82 -8.18 -8.62
C LEU A 156 24.89 -9.10 -7.40
N ALA A 157 26.09 -9.58 -7.10
CA ALA A 157 26.36 -10.15 -5.78
C ALA A 157 26.61 -9.01 -4.79
N GLY A 158 26.01 -9.11 -3.61
CA GLY A 158 26.31 -8.29 -2.45
C GLY A 158 27.47 -8.89 -1.65
N ASN A 159 27.43 -8.69 -0.32
CA ASN A 159 28.52 -9.10 0.56
C ASN A 159 28.40 -10.59 0.94
N ALA A 160 29.55 -11.21 1.19
CA ALA A 160 29.64 -12.51 1.86
C ALA A 160 29.62 -12.34 3.38
N THR A 161 29.16 -13.37 4.09
CA THR A 161 29.29 -13.48 5.55
C THR A 161 30.75 -13.63 5.96
N ASP A 162 31.09 -13.02 7.09
CA ASP A 162 32.38 -13.16 7.77
C ASP A 162 32.68 -14.63 8.10
N VAL A 163 33.92 -15.05 7.87
CA VAL A 163 34.45 -16.34 8.30
C VAL A 163 35.39 -16.08 9.47
N THR A 164 35.30 -16.88 10.53
CA THR A 164 36.12 -16.64 11.73
C THR A 164 37.62 -16.71 11.42
N GLY A 165 38.35 -15.66 11.80
CA GLY A 165 39.80 -15.57 11.70
C GLY A 165 40.26 -14.31 10.98
N TYR A 166 41.55 -13.97 11.09
CA TYR A 166 42.10 -12.80 10.43
C TYR A 166 42.58 -13.13 9.00
N GLY A 167 42.37 -12.21 8.06
CA GLY A 167 42.92 -12.31 6.70
C GLY A 167 42.19 -13.29 5.78
N GLN A 168 40.93 -13.62 6.11
CA GLN A 168 40.12 -14.59 5.37
C GLN A 168 39.72 -14.13 3.97
N GLN A 169 39.59 -12.81 3.74
CA GLN A 169 39.27 -12.23 2.42
C GLN A 169 38.00 -12.82 1.81
N GLU A 170 36.90 -12.67 2.52
CA GLU A 170 35.58 -13.10 2.13
C GLU A 170 35.09 -12.35 0.90
N GLN A 171 34.74 -13.10 -0.13
CA GLN A 171 34.29 -12.58 -1.40
C GLN A 171 33.00 -13.27 -1.83
N ALA A 172 32.16 -12.52 -2.51
CA ALA A 172 30.99 -13.03 -3.21
C ALA A 172 30.94 -12.39 -4.61
N TRP A 173 30.58 -13.18 -5.62
CA TRP A 173 30.45 -12.68 -6.99
C TRP A 173 29.44 -13.49 -7.78
N ILE A 174 29.11 -12.98 -8.97
CA ILE A 174 28.21 -13.62 -9.93
C ILE A 174 29.00 -14.14 -11.12
N TRP A 175 28.70 -15.36 -11.55
CA TRP A 175 29.31 -16.01 -12.71
C TRP A 175 28.52 -15.72 -13.98
N SER A 176 27.21 -15.87 -13.87
CA SER A 176 26.28 -15.72 -14.97
C SER A 176 24.89 -15.44 -14.44
N SER A 177 24.07 -14.78 -15.23
CA SER A 177 22.65 -14.61 -14.95
C SER A 177 21.83 -14.70 -16.22
N ASN A 178 20.56 -15.04 -16.05
CA ASN A 178 19.56 -15.01 -17.08
C ASN A 178 18.22 -14.56 -16.48
N VAL A 179 17.19 -14.55 -17.29
CA VAL A 179 15.85 -14.10 -16.90
C VAL A 179 15.19 -14.90 -15.78
N SER A 180 15.63 -16.12 -15.48
CA SER A 180 15.02 -16.99 -14.47
C SER A 180 15.90 -17.24 -13.24
N GLY A 181 17.20 -16.94 -13.32
CA GLY A 181 18.11 -17.17 -12.21
C GLY A 181 19.52 -16.67 -12.45
N GLY A 182 20.36 -16.89 -11.44
CA GLY A 182 21.78 -16.55 -11.44
C GLY A 182 22.61 -17.69 -10.88
N LYS A 183 23.89 -17.70 -11.24
CA LYS A 183 24.90 -18.58 -10.66
C LYS A 183 25.91 -17.71 -9.95
N PHE A 184 26.03 -17.89 -8.64
CA PHE A 184 26.89 -17.11 -7.75
C PHE A 184 28.04 -17.96 -7.21
N SER A 185 29.00 -17.33 -6.55
CA SER A 185 30.00 -18.04 -5.77
C SER A 185 30.45 -17.20 -4.58
N VAL A 186 31.10 -17.88 -3.64
CA VAL A 186 31.75 -17.33 -2.46
C VAL A 186 33.17 -17.86 -2.38
N ALA A 187 34.07 -17.10 -1.77
CA ALA A 187 35.43 -17.56 -1.50
C ALA A 187 35.98 -16.96 -0.22
N CYS A 188 36.92 -17.68 0.41
CA CYS A 188 37.75 -17.19 1.50
C CYS A 188 39.04 -18.02 1.58
N ARG A 189 39.91 -17.71 2.54
CA ARG A 189 41.14 -18.48 2.82
C ARG A 189 40.95 -19.70 3.71
N THR A 190 39.71 -20.05 4.05
CA THR A 190 39.38 -21.25 4.83
C THR A 190 38.74 -22.30 3.93
N GLN A 191 39.30 -23.49 3.98
CA GLN A 191 38.79 -24.67 3.28
C GLN A 191 37.47 -25.16 3.92
N ASN A 192 36.52 -25.64 3.11
CA ASN A 192 35.24 -26.18 3.57
C ASN A 192 34.44 -25.21 4.48
N ALA A 193 34.62 -23.91 4.31
CA ALA A 193 33.89 -22.89 5.05
C ALA A 193 32.50 -22.72 4.44
N THR A 194 31.46 -22.81 5.27
CA THR A 194 30.10 -22.42 4.87
C THR A 194 30.00 -20.90 4.88
N MET A 195 29.62 -20.32 3.75
CA MET A 195 29.46 -18.88 3.59
C MET A 195 28.14 -18.56 2.92
N THR A 196 27.51 -17.46 3.33
CA THR A 196 26.30 -16.93 2.72
C THR A 196 26.61 -15.60 2.05
N GLY A 197 26.21 -15.44 0.80
CA GLY A 197 26.19 -14.15 0.10
C GLY A 197 24.77 -13.62 -0.04
N SER A 198 24.65 -12.34 -0.38
CA SER A 198 23.39 -11.71 -0.80
C SER A 198 23.43 -11.32 -2.29
N TYR A 199 22.27 -11.04 -2.88
CA TYR A 199 22.21 -10.49 -4.23
C TYR A 199 21.09 -9.45 -4.38
N ILE A 200 21.23 -8.63 -5.43
CA ILE A 200 20.14 -7.83 -5.98
C ILE A 200 20.11 -8.01 -7.51
N ALA A 201 18.92 -8.16 -8.07
CA ALA A 201 18.71 -8.29 -9.52
C ALA A 201 17.61 -7.33 -9.97
N ILE A 202 17.81 -6.68 -11.11
CA ILE A 202 16.91 -5.65 -11.66
C ILE A 202 16.63 -5.95 -13.13
N GLY A 203 15.37 -5.83 -13.53
CA GLY A 203 14.91 -6.09 -14.89
C GLY A 203 13.44 -5.70 -15.08
N MET A 204 12.84 -6.14 -16.19
CA MET A 204 11.42 -5.99 -16.48
C MET A 204 10.64 -7.25 -16.11
N ALA A 205 9.41 -7.09 -15.64
CA ALA A 205 8.36 -8.12 -15.67
C ALA A 205 7.57 -7.98 -16.96
#